data_AF-A0AAW9IBT8-F1
#
_entry.id   AF-A0AAW9IBT8-F1
#
_cell.length_a   1.000
_cell.length_b   1.000
_cell.length_c   1.000
_cell.angle_alpha   90.00
_cell.angle_beta   90.00
_cell.angle_gamma   90.00
#
_symmetry.space_group_name_H-M   'P 1'
#
loop_
_entity.id
_entity.type
_entity.pdbx_description
1 polymer ?
#
loop_
_entity_poly.entity_id
_entity_poly.type
_entity_poly.pdbx_seq_one_letter_code
_entity_poly.pdbx_strand_id
1 'polypeptide(L)'
;VPILFNIDPTTVLFFNGIGTLLYAFITKKGIPAYLGSSFAFLAPTFLLLSEGYSFQTVQGGFVVSGLVFSIVAIIVGYTGTGWIDKLFPPAAMGAIVTIIGLELASTAADMAGFPVGGSNSPELNTTWVIVSM
;
A
#
# COMPACT_ATOMS: atom_id res chain seq x y z
N VAL A 1 4.14 -1.26 6.27
CA VAL A 1 3.88 0.19 6.11
C VAL A 1 3.87 0.95 7.43
N PRO A 2 3.03 0.66 8.44
CA PRO A 2 3.01 1.45 9.68
C PRO A 2 4.37 1.53 10.39
N ILE A 3 5.08 0.41 10.45
CA ILE A 3 6.44 0.32 11.01
C ILE A 3 7.41 1.24 10.26
N LEU A 4 7.27 1.33 8.93
CA LEU A 4 8.10 2.18 8.08
C LEU A 4 7.81 3.68 8.26
N PHE A 5 6.58 4.02 8.65
CA PHE A 5 6.15 5.39 8.96
C PHE A 5 6.33 5.77 10.44
N ASN A 6 6.91 4.88 11.27
CA ASN A 6 7.01 5.05 12.72
C ASN A 6 5.66 5.33 13.42
N ILE A 7 4.58 4.70 12.94
CA ILE A 7 3.25 4.78 13.54
C ILE A 7 2.82 3.43 14.13
N ASP A 8 1.90 3.48 15.09
CA ASP A 8 1.37 2.27 15.73
C ASP A 8 0.66 1.35 14.69
N PRO A 9 1.18 0.13 14.47
CA PRO A 9 0.56 -0.83 13.54
C PRO A 9 -0.83 -1.25 13.97
N THR A 10 -1.16 -1.20 15.26
CA THR A 10 -2.46 -1.59 15.82
C THR A 10 -3.57 -0.68 15.29
N THR A 11 -3.30 0.63 15.22
CA THR A 11 -4.26 1.61 14.69
C THR A 11 -4.54 1.34 13.21
N VAL A 12 -3.51 1.05 12.42
CA VAL A 12 -3.68 0.72 11.00
C VAL A 12 -4.43 -0.59 10.81
N LEU A 13 -4.13 -1.62 11.62
CA LEU A 13 -4.84 -2.90 11.57
C LEU A 13 -6.33 -2.74 11.91
N PHE A 14 -6.63 -1.94 12.94
CA PHE A 14 -8.01 -1.66 13.36
C PHE A 14 -8.82 -1.00 12.25
N PHE A 15 -8.31 0.07 11.63
CA PHE A 15 -9.00 0.76 10.55
C PHE A 15 -9.08 -0.05 9.25
N ASN A 16 -8.07 -0.86 8.93
CA ASN A 16 -8.12 -1.81 7.81
C ASN A 16 -9.20 -2.88 8.02
N GLY A 17 -9.35 -3.40 9.25
CA GLY A 17 -10.40 -4.33 9.62
C GLY A 17 -11.80 -3.72 9.44
N ILE A 18 -12.00 -2.49 9.94
CA ILE A 18 -13.25 -1.74 9.75
C ILE A 18 -13.52 -1.49 8.26
N GLY A 19 -12.51 -1.05 7.51
CA GLY A 19 -12.62 -0.80 6.08
C GLY A 19 -13.00 -2.05 5.28
N THR A 20 -12.43 -3.20 5.65
CA THR A 20 -12.76 -4.50 5.03
C THR A 20 -14.20 -4.91 5.32
N LEU A 21 -14.67 -4.76 6.56
CA LEU A 21 -16.07 -5.01 6.89
C LEU A 21 -17.01 -4.10 6.09
N LEU A 22 -16.70 -2.80 6.05
CA LEU A 22 -17.48 -1.81 5.32
C LEU A 22 -17.52 -2.14 3.81
N TYR A 23 -16.39 -2.52 3.21
CA TYR A 23 -16.32 -2.98 1.83
C TYR A 23 -17.20 -4.21 1.58
N ALA A 24 -17.14 -5.21 2.46
CA ALA A 24 -17.97 -6.41 2.36
C ALA A 24 -19.47 -6.10 2.47
N PHE A 25 -19.85 -5.13 3.31
CA PHE A 25 -21.24 -4.67 3.40
C PHE A 25 -21.70 -3.94 2.13
N ILE A 26 -20.90 -3.01 1.60
CA ILE A 26 -21.24 -2.26 0.37
C ILE A 26 -21.35 -3.18 -0.84
N THR A 27 -20.43 -4.14 -0.97
CA THR A 27 -20.43 -5.12 -2.07
C THR A 27 -21.39 -6.29 -1.86
N LYS A 28 -22.20 -6.27 -0.78
CA LYS A 28 -23.16 -7.33 -0.42
C LYS A 28 -22.52 -8.72 -0.35
N LYS A 29 -21.27 -8.80 0.12
CA LYS A 29 -20.45 -10.03 0.21
C LYS A 29 -20.20 -10.74 -1.14
N GLY A 30 -20.33 -10.02 -2.26
CA GLY A 30 -20.13 -10.60 -3.60
C GLY A 30 -18.66 -10.78 -3.99
N ILE A 31 -17.74 -10.00 -3.38
CA ILE A 31 -16.32 -10.02 -3.73
C ILE A 31 -15.48 -10.20 -2.45
N PRO A 32 -14.70 -11.29 -2.34
CA PRO A 32 -13.78 -11.47 -1.22
C PRO A 32 -12.54 -10.60 -1.45
N ALA A 33 -12.46 -9.46 -0.76
CA ALA A 33 -11.28 -8.61 -0.74
C ALA A 33 -10.95 -8.15 0.68
N TYR A 34 -9.65 -8.02 0.97
CA TYR A 34 -9.12 -7.48 2.23
C TYR A 34 -8.43 -6.15 1.94
N LEU A 35 -8.78 -5.11 2.71
CA LEU A 35 -8.17 -3.79 2.56
C LEU A 35 -6.87 -3.76 3.38
N GLY A 36 -5.74 -3.75 2.68
CA GLY A 36 -4.41 -3.59 3.27
C GLY A 36 -3.87 -2.16 3.17
N SER A 37 -2.71 -1.93 3.78
CA SER A 37 -1.97 -0.68 3.60
C SER A 37 -1.35 -0.60 2.21
N SER A 38 -1.72 0.40 1.42
CA SER A 38 -1.23 0.59 0.04
C SER A 38 0.24 1.03 -0.01
N PHE A 39 1.09 0.18 -0.60
CA PHE A 39 2.52 0.44 -0.76
C PHE A 39 2.85 1.59 -1.70
N ALA A 40 1.96 1.91 -2.64
CA ALA A 40 2.09 3.05 -3.55
C ALA A 40 2.22 4.41 -2.82
N PHE A 41 1.85 4.49 -1.55
CA PHE A 41 2.02 5.70 -0.74
C PHE A 41 3.38 5.79 -0.03
N LEU A 42 4.25 4.78 -0.07
CA LEU A 42 5.56 4.82 0.58
C LEU A 42 6.46 5.90 -0.03
N ALA A 43 6.71 5.83 -1.34
CA ALA A 43 7.55 6.77 -2.07
C ALA A 43 7.16 8.25 -1.85
N PRO A 44 5.89 8.67 -2.07
CA PRO A 44 5.51 10.08 -1.85
C PRO A 44 5.57 10.47 -0.38
N THR A 45 5.20 9.58 0.56
CA THR A 45 5.23 9.91 2.00
C THR A 45 6.66 10.13 2.50
N PHE A 46 7.60 9.28 2.09
CA PHE A 46 9.01 9.46 2.47
C PHE A 46 9.62 10.72 1.88
N LEU A 47 9.26 11.07 0.63
CA LEU A 47 9.68 12.32 0.02
C LEU A 47 9.20 13.52 0.84
N LEU A 48 7.91 13.59 1.16
CA LEU A 48 7.34 14.70 1.94
C LEU A 48 7.93 14.78 3.36
N LEU A 49 8.15 13.63 4.01
CA LEU A 49 8.82 13.58 5.32
C LEU A 49 10.27 14.09 5.23
N SER A 50 10.99 13.77 4.15
CA SER A 50 12.36 14.24 3.94
C SER A 50 12.45 15.76 3.70
N GLU A 51 11.40 16.36 3.13
CA GLU A 51 11.27 17.80 2.95
C GLU A 51 10.85 18.54 4.24
N GLY A 52 10.62 17.81 5.34
CA GLY A 52 10.30 18.38 6.65
C GLY A 52 8.80 18.59 6.90
N TYR A 53 7.92 18.06 6.05
CA TYR A 53 6.48 18.09 6.31
C TYR A 53 6.12 17.16 7.48
N SER A 54 5.23 17.63 8.35
CA SER A 54 4.71 16.80 9.44
C SER A 54 3.84 15.66 8.92
N PHE A 55 3.85 14.52 9.62
CA PHE A 55 3.03 13.37 9.26
C PHE A 55 1.52 13.72 9.21
N GLN A 56 1.07 14.63 10.07
CA GLN A 56 -0.30 15.15 10.08
C GLN A 56 -0.68 15.84 8.76
N THR A 57 0.28 16.54 8.14
CA THR A 57 0.06 17.18 6.83
C THR A 57 -0.08 16.12 5.74
N VAL A 58 0.76 15.08 5.79
CA VAL A 58 0.70 13.96 4.83
C VAL A 58 -0.60 13.17 4.96
N GLN A 59 -1.11 13.00 6.19
CA GLN A 59 -2.41 12.35 6.44
C GLN A 59 -3.57 13.06 5.73
N GLY A 60 -3.53 14.40 5.62
CA GLY A 60 -4.50 15.16 4.82
C GLY A 60 -4.51 14.73 3.35
N GLY A 61 -3.34 14.43 2.78
CA GLY A 61 -3.21 13.88 1.43
C GLY A 61 -3.87 12.51 1.27
N PHE A 62 -3.81 11.65 2.30
CA PHE A 62 -4.50 10.35 2.28
C PHE A 62 -6.03 10.48 2.29
N VAL A 63 -6.57 11.50 2.97
CA VAL A 63 -8.01 11.77 2.96
C VAL A 63 -8.45 12.25 1.57
N VAL A 64 -7.68 13.15 0.96
CA VAL A 64 -7.98 13.67 -0.39
C VAL A 64 -7.87 12.57 -1.43
N SER A 65 -6.87 11.67 -1.35
CA SER A 65 -6.76 10.55 -2.28
C SER A 65 -7.95 9.59 -2.17
N GLY A 66 -8.45 9.33 -0.95
CA GLY A 66 -9.69 8.57 -0.73
C GLY A 66 -10.93 9.23 -1.35
N LEU A 67 -11.02 10.56 -1.29
CA LEU A 67 -12.09 11.31 -1.95
C LEU A 67 -12.01 11.17 -3.47
N VAL A 68 -10.81 11.28 -4.05
CA VAL A 68 -10.58 11.08 -5.49
C VAL A 68 -11.00 9.67 -5.91
N PHE A 69 -10.63 8.64 -5.15
CA PHE A 69 -11.08 7.26 -5.44
C PHE A 69 -12.61 7.11 -5.38
N SER A 70 -13.26 7.79 -4.45
CA SER A 70 -14.73 7.79 -4.36
C SER A 70 -15.38 8.44 -5.57
N ILE A 71 -14.84 9.56 -6.05
CA ILE A 71 -15.30 10.24 -7.28
C ILE A 71 -15.11 9.34 -8.49
N VAL A 72 -13.93 8.73 -8.64
CA VAL A 72 -13.66 7.79 -9.74
C VAL A 72 -14.62 6.60 -9.70
N ALA A 73 -14.88 6.03 -8.51
CA ALA A 73 -15.83 4.93 -8.36
C ALA A 73 -17.25 5.31 -8.83
N ILE A 74 -17.70 6.53 -8.51
CA ILE A 74 -18.98 7.06 -8.99
C ILE A 74 -18.97 7.19 -10.52
N ILE A 75 -17.91 7.76 -11.10
CA ILE A 75 -17.78 7.91 -12.57
C ILE A 75 -17.82 6.55 -13.26
N VAL A 76 -17.11 5.55 -12.75
CA VAL A 76 -17.11 4.18 -13.28
C VAL A 76 -18.51 3.56 -13.17
N GLY A 77 -19.23 3.83 -12.07
CA GLY A 77 -20.61 3.38 -11.90
C GLY A 77 -21.56 3.87 -13.00
N TYR A 78 -21.32 5.07 -13.56
CA TYR A 78 -22.14 5.64 -14.63
C TYR A 78 -21.62 5.34 -16.05
N THR A 79 -20.30 5.29 -16.24
CA THR A 79 -19.67 5.19 -17.57
C THR A 79 -19.25 3.77 -17.95
N GLY A 80 -19.26 2.82 -17.00
CA GLY A 80 -18.74 1.47 -17.18
C GLY A 80 -17.21 1.42 -17.20
N THR A 81 -16.63 0.23 -17.45
CA THR A 81 -15.18 -0.01 -17.36
C THR A 81 -14.43 0.10 -18.70
N GLY A 82 -15.13 0.22 -19.84
CA GLY A 82 -14.50 0.10 -21.16
C GLY A 82 -13.47 1.19 -21.50
N TRP A 83 -13.50 2.33 -20.83
CA TRP A 83 -12.46 3.36 -20.97
C TRP A 83 -11.21 3.03 -20.15
N ILE A 84 -11.36 2.32 -19.01
CA ILE A 84 -10.25 1.86 -18.18
C ILE A 84 -9.43 0.85 -18.98
N ASP A 85 -10.09 -0.10 -19.67
CA ASP A 85 -9.39 -1.12 -20.47
C ASP A 85 -8.60 -0.52 -21.64
N LYS A 86 -9.01 0.65 -22.16
CA LYS A 86 -8.25 1.39 -23.18
C LYS A 86 -7.09 2.17 -22.59
N LEU A 87 -7.27 2.77 -21.41
CA LEU A 87 -6.24 3.55 -20.74
C LEU A 87 -5.15 2.65 -20.13
N PHE A 88 -5.58 1.53 -19.56
CA PHE A 88 -4.76 0.52 -18.92
C PHE A 88 -5.02 -0.84 -19.56
N PRO A 89 -4.41 -1.12 -20.73
CA PRO A 89 -4.52 -2.44 -21.34
C PRO A 89 -3.94 -3.52 -20.40
N PRO A 90 -4.33 -4.80 -20.55
CA PRO A 90 -3.88 -5.88 -19.67
C PRO A 90 -2.36 -5.98 -19.50
N ALA A 91 -1.60 -5.70 -20.55
CA ALA A 91 -0.14 -5.65 -20.50
C ALA A 91 0.40 -4.54 -19.56
N ALA A 92 -0.23 -3.36 -19.57
CA ALA A 92 0.14 -2.26 -18.70
C ALA A 92 -0.26 -2.53 -17.24
N MET A 93 -1.47 -3.05 -17.01
CA MET A 93 -1.92 -3.42 -15.67
C MET A 93 -1.01 -4.46 -15.02
N GLY A 94 -0.64 -5.51 -15.76
CA GLY A 94 0.28 -6.54 -15.28
C GLY A 94 1.67 -5.98 -14.97
N ALA A 95 2.20 -5.12 -15.83
CA ALA A 95 3.50 -4.47 -15.61
C ALA A 95 3.48 -3.58 -14.35
N ILE A 96 2.46 -2.75 -14.16
CA ILE A 96 2.32 -1.86 -13.00
C ILE A 96 2.27 -2.69 -11.70
N VAL A 97 1.45 -3.74 -11.66
CA VAL A 97 1.34 -4.61 -10.47
C VAL A 97 2.67 -5.32 -10.17
N THR A 98 3.37 -5.79 -11.20
CA THR A 98 4.69 -6.43 -11.06
C THR A 98 5.73 -5.47 -10.52
N ILE A 99 5.76 -4.23 -11.02
CA ILE A 99 6.71 -3.20 -10.55
C ILE A 99 6.45 -2.83 -9.09
N ILE A 100 5.17 -2.65 -8.69
CA ILE A 100 4.82 -2.39 -7.29
C ILE A 100 5.35 -3.51 -6.38
N GLY A 101 5.20 -4.78 -6.79
CA GLY A 101 5.73 -5.92 -6.04
C GLY A 101 7.26 -5.93 -5.97
N LEU A 102 7.94 -5.62 -7.08
CA LEU A 102 9.40 -5.60 -7.15
C LEU A 102 10.03 -4.45 -6.35
N GLU A 103 9.37 -3.29 -6.29
CA GLU A 103 9.78 -2.13 -5.49
C GLU A 103 9.91 -2.48 -4.00
N LEU A 104 9.09 -3.42 -3.52
CA LEU A 104 9.06 -3.86 -2.12
C LEU A 104 10.02 -5.02 -1.83
N ALA A 105 10.57 -5.66 -2.86
CA ALA A 105 11.37 -6.87 -2.70
C ALA A 105 12.62 -6.62 -1.84
N SER A 106 13.28 -5.47 -2.01
CA SER A 106 14.45 -5.09 -1.19
C SER A 106 14.06 -4.86 0.27
N THR A 107 12.98 -4.12 0.53
CA THR A 107 12.50 -3.87 1.89
C THR A 107 12.09 -5.16 2.60
N ALA A 108 11.44 -6.08 1.89
CA ALA A 108 11.08 -7.39 2.43
C ALA A 108 12.31 -8.25 2.74
N ALA A 109 13.32 -8.22 1.86
CA ALA A 109 14.56 -8.96 2.07
C ALA A 109 15.36 -8.42 3.28
N ASP A 110 15.40 -7.10 3.45
CA ASP A 110 15.99 -6.46 4.64
C ASP A 110 15.24 -6.87 5.92
N MET A 111 13.90 -6.89 5.89
CA MET A 111 13.09 -7.36 7.04
C MET A 111 13.25 -8.85 7.34
N ALA A 112 13.60 -9.66 6.33
CA ALA A 112 13.89 -11.09 6.48
C ALA A 112 15.32 -11.36 6.99
N GLY A 113 16.14 -10.32 7.20
CA GLY A 113 17.49 -10.45 7.73
C GLY A 113 18.57 -10.69 6.66
N PHE A 114 18.25 -10.53 5.38
CA PHE A 114 19.24 -10.50 4.30
C PHE A 114 19.86 -9.10 4.18
N PRO A 115 21.18 -8.99 3.98
CA PRO A 115 21.84 -7.70 3.82
C PRO A 115 21.65 -7.17 2.39
N VAL A 116 20.51 -6.55 2.08
CA VAL A 116 20.17 -6.10 0.73
C VAL A 116 20.09 -4.57 0.67
N GLY A 117 21.23 -3.89 0.82
CA GLY A 117 21.39 -2.47 0.45
C GLY A 117 20.68 -1.42 1.34
N GLY A 118 19.76 -1.80 2.23
CA GLY A 118 19.11 -0.91 3.21
C GLY A 118 19.48 -1.17 4.67
N SER A 119 20.48 -2.02 4.92
CA SER A 119 20.67 -2.62 6.24
C SER A 119 21.12 -1.65 7.35
N ASN A 120 20.41 -1.68 8.49
CA ASN A 120 20.83 -1.16 9.79
C ASN A 120 21.87 -2.07 10.51
N SER A 121 22.28 -3.19 9.91
CA SER A 121 23.33 -4.09 10.41
C SER A 121 23.96 -4.94 9.29
N PRO A 122 25.25 -4.76 8.93
CA PRO A 122 25.89 -5.41 7.79
C PRO A 122 26.11 -6.94 7.94
N GLU A 123 25.47 -7.57 8.93
CA GLU A 123 25.63 -8.99 9.26
C GLU A 123 24.32 -9.76 9.02
N LEU A 124 24.45 -10.97 8.46
CA LEU A 124 23.34 -11.92 8.30
C LEU A 124 22.79 -12.29 9.68
N ASN A 125 21.57 -11.84 9.99
CA ASN A 125 20.94 -12.22 11.24
C ASN A 125 20.18 -13.54 11.07
N THR A 126 20.87 -14.64 11.38
CA THR A 126 20.35 -16.01 11.26
C THR A 126 19.07 -16.24 12.04
N THR A 127 18.82 -15.50 13.13
CA THR A 127 17.57 -15.59 13.91
C THR A 127 16.37 -15.10 13.12
N TRP A 128 16.48 -13.96 12.42
CA TRP A 128 15.39 -13.44 11.61
C TRP A 128 15.15 -14.29 10.37
N VAL A 129 16.24 -14.79 9.76
CA VAL A 129 16.14 -15.69 8.61
C VAL A 129 15.38 -16.96 8.99
N ILE A 130 15.73 -17.61 10.10
CA ILE A 130 15.06 -18.85 10.57
C ILE A 130 13.58 -18.62 10.90
N VAL A 131 13.22 -17.47 11.47
CA VAL A 131 11.81 -17.14 11.79
C VAL A 131 11.00 -16.77 10.53
N SER A 132 11.68 -16.29 9.48
CA SER A 132 11.05 -15.89 8.21
C SER A 132 10.85 -17.03 7.20
N MET A 133 11.51 -18.18 7.39
CA MET A 133 11.34 -19.40 6.58
C MET A 133 10.19 -20.27 7.09
#